data_AF-A0A212RY98-F1
#
_entry.id   AF-A0A212RY98-F1
#
_cell.length_a   1.000
_cell.length_b   1.000
_cell.length_c   1.000
_cell.angle_alpha   90.00
_cell.angle_beta   90.00
_cell.angle_gamma   90.00
#
_symmetry.space_group_name_H-M   'P 1'
#
loop_
_entity.id
_entity.type
_entity.pdbx_description
1 polymer ?
#
loop_
_entity_poly.entity_id
_entity_poly.type
_entity_poly.pdbx_seq_one_letter_code
_entity_poly.pdbx_strand_id
1 'polypeptide(L)'
;MHASLHPCLYSYNFMIMHEPSASRHRFPRYAFAARRDRRRAAQALGAGREVARVAAAERVAPVELERLMREEGFQALVRHYKELAGLPREERLARLMT
;
A
#
# COMPACT_ATOMS: atom_id res chain seq x y z
N MET A 1 -7.94 50.78 -2.29
CA MET A 1 -8.40 49.47 -2.82
C MET A 1 -7.48 48.41 -2.25
N HIS A 2 -8.02 47.55 -1.37
CA HIS A 2 -7.28 46.51 -0.66
C HIS A 2 -7.01 45.32 -1.59
N ALA A 3 -5.76 44.86 -1.66
CA ALA A 3 -5.43 43.52 -2.11
C ALA A 3 -4.43 42.93 -1.11
N SER A 4 -4.97 42.12 -0.20
CA SER A 4 -4.25 41.32 0.77
C SER A 4 -3.52 40.19 0.05
N LEU A 5 -2.20 40.07 0.22
CA LEU A 5 -1.47 38.84 -0.05
C LEU A 5 -0.45 38.64 1.07
N HIS A 6 -0.79 37.76 2.00
CA HIS A 6 0.12 37.20 2.99
C HIS A 6 1.02 36.16 2.31
N PRO A 7 2.36 36.29 2.34
CA PRO A 7 3.23 35.13 2.25
C PRO A 7 3.39 34.54 3.66
N CYS A 8 2.70 33.42 3.90
CA CYS A 8 2.91 32.57 5.07
C CYS A 8 4.25 31.83 4.88
N LEU A 9 5.37 32.51 5.17
CA LEU A 9 6.67 31.87 5.30
C LEU A 9 6.86 31.55 6.78
N TYR A 10 6.53 30.30 7.12
CA TYR A 10 6.81 29.70 8.41
C TYR A 10 8.33 29.62 8.57
N SER A 11 8.88 30.65 9.18
CA SER A 11 10.26 30.76 9.63
C SER A 11 10.56 29.63 10.62
N TYR A 12 11.19 28.55 10.13
CA TYR A 12 11.88 27.58 11.00
C TYR A 12 13.37 27.89 10.95
N ASN A 13 13.78 28.89 11.73
CA ASN A 13 15.18 29.05 12.11
C ASN A 13 15.46 28.12 13.29
N PHE A 14 16.17 27.02 13.05
CA PHE A 14 17.05 26.46 14.07
C PHE A 14 18.31 25.89 13.40
N MET A 15 19.31 26.76 13.30
CA MET A 15 20.71 26.37 13.10
C MET A 15 21.15 25.52 14.29
N ILE A 16 21.42 24.23 14.06
CA ILE A 16 22.37 23.46 14.86
C ILE A 16 23.41 22.91 13.91
N MET A 17 24.62 23.43 14.04
CA MET A 17 25.83 22.89 13.45
C MET A 17 26.14 21.54 14.12
N HIS A 18 26.00 20.43 13.40
CA HIS A 18 26.75 19.19 13.65
C HIS A 18 26.94 18.40 12.34
N GLU A 19 28.17 17.92 12.20
CA GLU A 19 28.87 17.20 11.12
C GLU A 19 28.12 16.29 10.11
N PRO A 20 28.71 16.07 8.91
CA PRO A 20 28.07 15.40 7.79
C PRO A 20 28.14 13.88 7.96
N SER A 21 27.00 13.23 8.24
CA SER A 21 26.91 11.79 8.10
C SER A 21 25.63 11.39 7.38
N ALA A 22 25.81 11.09 6.09
CA ALA A 22 24.96 10.22 5.29
C ALA A 22 23.45 10.48 5.43
N SER A 23 22.94 11.51 4.77
CA SER A 23 21.54 11.55 4.39
C SER A 23 21.28 10.44 3.35
N ARG A 24 21.20 9.19 3.82
CA ARG A 24 20.45 8.14 3.13
C ARG A 24 19.04 8.70 3.02
N HIS A 25 18.75 9.39 1.92
CA HIS A 25 17.40 9.72 1.51
C HIS A 25 16.69 8.39 1.35
N ARG A 26 16.09 7.92 2.45
CA ARG A 26 15.27 6.73 2.48
C ARG A 26 14.01 7.17 1.76
N PHE A 27 14.01 7.02 0.43
CA PHE A 27 12.81 7.15 -0.38
C PHE A 27 11.66 6.48 0.38
N PRO A 28 10.49 7.11 0.55
CA PRO A 28 9.36 6.47 1.20
C PRO A 28 9.15 5.15 0.48
N ARG A 29 9.50 4.05 1.16
CA ARG A 29 9.44 2.71 0.59
C ARG A 29 7.97 2.45 0.38
N TYR A 30 7.51 2.60 -0.86
CA TYR A 30 6.15 2.25 -1.25
C TYR A 30 5.91 0.82 -0.78
N ALA A 31 4.99 0.65 0.17
CA ALA A 31 4.90 -0.56 0.96
C ALA A 31 4.48 -1.80 0.15
N PHE A 32 4.00 -1.57 -1.08
CA PHE A 32 3.64 -2.60 -2.04
C PHE A 32 4.57 -2.63 -3.26
N ALA A 33 5.83 -2.18 -3.12
CA ALA A 33 6.79 -2.15 -4.23
C ALA A 33 7.15 -3.58 -4.69
N ALA A 34 7.13 -4.56 -3.79
CA ALA A 34 7.40 -5.94 -4.14
C ALA A 34 6.12 -6.66 -4.60
N ARG A 35 6.24 -7.40 -5.72
CA ARG A 35 5.16 -8.25 -6.26
C ARG A 35 4.61 -9.25 -5.24
N ARG A 36 5.44 -9.71 -4.30
CA ARG A 36 5.07 -10.67 -3.25
C ARG A 36 4.06 -10.09 -2.26
N ASP A 37 4.23 -8.82 -1.88
CA ASP A 37 3.39 -8.15 -0.87
C ASP A 37 2.02 -7.84 -1.45
N ARG A 38 1.98 -7.36 -2.71
CA ARG A 38 0.74 -7.23 -3.49
C ARG A 38 -0.01 -8.56 -3.59
N ARG A 39 0.69 -9.65 -3.88
CA ARG A 39 0.06 -10.99 -3.98
C ARG A 39 -0.56 -11.43 -2.64
N ARG A 40 0.17 -11.24 -1.54
CA ARG A 40 -0.31 -11.62 -0.20
C ARG A 40 -1.54 -10.81 0.21
N ALA A 41 -1.51 -9.49 0.01
CA ALA A 41 -2.65 -8.62 0.27
C ALA A 41 -3.86 -9.01 -0.58
N ALA A 42 -3.64 -9.27 -1.88
CA ALA A 42 -4.73 -9.65 -2.78
C ALA A 42 -5.36 -11.02 -2.42
N GLN A 43 -4.56 -11.99 -1.99
CA GLN A 43 -5.06 -13.27 -1.48
C GLN A 43 -5.91 -13.08 -0.22
N ALA A 44 -5.45 -12.27 0.72
CA ALA A 44 -6.15 -11.98 1.96
C ALA A 44 -7.50 -11.29 1.71
N LEU A 45 -7.52 -10.30 0.82
CA LEU A 45 -8.74 -9.59 0.41
C LEU A 45 -9.68 -10.49 -0.40
N GLY A 46 -9.16 -11.30 -1.33
CA GLY A 46 -9.94 -12.26 -2.11
C GLY A 46 -10.61 -13.34 -1.24
N ALA A 47 -9.97 -13.70 -0.11
CA ALA A 47 -10.55 -14.57 0.91
C ALA A 47 -11.61 -13.89 1.80
N GLY A 48 -11.95 -12.62 1.55
CA GLY A 48 -12.98 -11.87 2.28
C GLY A 48 -12.51 -11.19 3.56
N ARG A 49 -11.20 -11.04 3.78
CA ARG A 49 -10.70 -10.28 4.94
C ARG A 49 -10.89 -8.78 4.75
N GLU A 50 -11.20 -8.08 5.83
CA GLU A 50 -11.36 -6.63 5.82
C GLU A 50 -10.05 -5.88 5.53
N VAL A 51 -10.16 -4.77 4.80
CA VAL A 51 -9.05 -3.89 4.42
C VAL A 51 -8.24 -3.46 5.64
N ALA A 52 -8.88 -3.05 6.73
CA ALA A 52 -8.19 -2.62 7.95
C ALA A 52 -7.32 -3.74 8.57
N ARG A 53 -7.79 -4.99 8.54
CA ARG A 53 -7.05 -6.15 9.05
C ARG A 53 -5.86 -6.51 8.15
N VAL A 54 -6.05 -6.42 6.83
CA VAL A 54 -4.97 -6.66 5.87
C VAL A 54 -3.91 -5.57 5.96
N ALA A 55 -4.32 -4.30 6.07
CA ALA A 55 -3.42 -3.18 6.26
C ALA A 55 -2.57 -3.32 7.53
N ALA A 56 -3.19 -3.72 8.65
CA ALA A 56 -2.48 -4.01 9.90
C ALA A 56 -1.47 -5.16 9.75
N ALA A 57 -1.83 -6.24 9.04
CA ALA A 57 -0.95 -7.38 8.81
C ALA A 57 0.28 -7.02 7.94
N GLU A 58 0.08 -6.18 6.92
CA GLU A 58 1.15 -5.68 6.06
C GLU A 58 1.89 -4.46 6.65
N ARG A 59 1.50 -4.01 7.86
CA ARG A 59 2.06 -2.84 8.57
C ARG A 59 2.01 -1.55 7.74
N VAL A 60 0.89 -1.35 7.04
CA VAL A 60 0.62 -0.17 6.22
C VAL A 60 -0.59 0.60 6.72
N ALA A 61 -0.65 1.88 6.40
CA ALA A 61 -1.85 2.66 6.65
C ALA A 61 -3.01 2.15 5.78
N PRO A 62 -4.24 2.07 6.30
CA PRO A 62 -5.41 1.64 5.53
C PRO A 62 -5.58 2.42 4.22
N VAL A 63 -5.31 3.73 4.23
CA VAL A 63 -5.37 4.60 3.06
C VAL A 63 -4.42 4.17 1.92
N GLU A 64 -3.26 3.58 2.24
CA GLU A 64 -2.32 3.08 1.22
C GLU A 64 -2.86 1.82 0.55
N LEU A 65 -3.53 0.95 1.32
CA LEU A 65 -4.19 -0.22 0.77
C LEU A 65 -5.45 0.17 -0.03
N GLU A 66 -6.18 1.19 0.39
CA GLU A 66 -7.30 1.77 -0.37
C GLU A 66 -6.83 2.40 -1.68
N ARG A 67 -5.69 3.09 -1.68
CA ARG A 67 -5.05 3.62 -2.90
C ARG A 67 -4.67 2.48 -3.84
N LEU A 68 -4.04 1.43 -3.33
CA LEU A 68 -3.71 0.24 -4.10
C LEU A 68 -4.96 -0.42 -4.69
N MET A 69 -6.08 -0.41 -3.95
CA MET A 69 -7.37 -0.93 -4.42
C MET A 69 -8.00 -0.12 -5.56
N ARG A 70 -7.49 1.08 -5.87
CA ARG A 70 -7.89 1.84 -7.06
C ARG A 70 -7.08 1.46 -8.31
N GLU A 71 -5.99 0.73 -8.17
CA GLU A 71 -5.20 0.23 -9.31
C GLU A 71 -5.93 -0.94 -9.99
N GLU A 72 -6.26 -0.82 -11.28
CA GLU A 72 -6.98 -1.85 -12.04
C GLU A 72 -6.27 -3.21 -12.00
N GLY A 73 -4.94 -3.22 -12.14
CA GLY A 73 -4.15 -4.45 -12.09
C GLY A 73 -4.25 -5.16 -10.73
N PHE A 74 -4.38 -4.40 -9.65
CA PHE A 74 -4.55 -4.97 -8.32
C PHE A 74 -5.98 -5.44 -8.08
N GLN A 75 -6.99 -4.72 -8.59
CA GLN A 75 -8.39 -5.18 -8.58
C GLN A 75 -8.56 -6.50 -9.33
N ALA A 76 -7.93 -6.64 -10.51
CA ALA A 76 -7.93 -7.88 -11.27
C ALA A 76 -7.32 -9.05 -10.48
N LEU A 77 -6.23 -8.78 -9.74
CA LEU A 77 -5.59 -9.77 -8.88
C LEU A 77 -6.48 -10.19 -7.70
N VAL A 78 -7.15 -9.23 -7.04
CA VAL A 78 -8.11 -9.51 -5.96
C VAL A 78 -9.28 -10.32 -6.48
N ARG A 79 -9.83 -9.96 -7.66
CA ARG A 79 -10.91 -10.70 -8.30
C ARG A 79 -10.50 -12.14 -8.61
N HIS A 80 -9.31 -12.35 -9.17
CA HIS A 80 -8.78 -13.69 -9.42
C HIS A 80 -8.73 -14.54 -8.15
N TYR A 81 -8.25 -13.98 -7.03
CA TYR A 81 -8.23 -14.72 -5.76
C TYR A 81 -9.61 -14.91 -5.13
N LYS A 82 -10.55 -14.00 -5.37
CA LYS A 82 -11.95 -14.17 -4.96
C LYS A 82 -12.61 -15.32 -5.73
N GLU A 83 -12.39 -15.39 -7.03
CA GLU A 83 -12.86 -16.50 -7.88
C GLU A 83 -12.25 -17.82 -7.38
N LEU A 84 -10.95 -17.86 -7.12
CA LEU A 84 -10.30 -19.05 -6.55
C LEU A 84 -10.83 -19.42 -5.17
N ALA A 85 -11.13 -18.45 -4.30
CA ALA A 85 -11.67 -18.71 -2.97
C ALA A 85 -13.09 -19.30 -3.02
N GLY A 86 -13.86 -18.97 -4.05
CA GLY A 86 -15.21 -19.49 -4.27
C GLY A 86 -15.27 -20.92 -4.83
N LEU A 87 -14.17 -21.47 -5.34
CA LEU A 87 -14.15 -22.83 -5.89
C LEU A 87 -14.14 -23.90 -4.79
N PRO A 88 -14.76 -25.07 -5.05
CA PRO A 88 -14.63 -26.21 -4.16
C PRO A 88 -13.17 -26.65 -4.05
N ARG A 89 -12.82 -27.29 -2.92
CA ARG A 89 -11.45 -27.70 -2.61
C ARG A 89 -10.82 -28.54 -3.73
N GLU A 90 -11.58 -29.46 -4.31
CA GLU A 90 -11.11 -30.37 -5.36
C GLU A 90 -10.69 -29.62 -6.62
N GLU A 91 -11.49 -28.66 -7.08
CA GLU A 91 -11.18 -27.83 -8.25
C GLU A 91 -9.97 -26.92 -8.03
N ARG A 92 -9.77 -26.42 -6.79
CA ARG A 92 -8.56 -25.65 -6.45
C ARG A 92 -7.30 -26.48 -6.53
N LEU A 93 -7.36 -27.74 -6.08
CA LEU A 93 -6.23 -28.67 -6.15
C LEU A 93 -5.92 -29.07 -7.58
N ALA A 94 -6.95 -29.31 -8.41
CA ALA A 94 -6.76 -29.62 -9.83
C ALA A 94 -5.97 -28.52 -10.55
N ARG A 95 -6.24 -27.24 -10.26
CA ARG A 95 -5.51 -26.09 -10.84
C ARG A 95 -4.07 -25.91 -10.34
N LEU A 96 -3.69 -26.57 -9.24
CA LEU A 96 -2.32 -26.54 -8.71
C LEU A 96 -1.43 -27.65 -9.32
N MET A 97 -2.04 -28.70 -9.86
CA MET A 97 -1.34 -29.86 -10.42
C MET A 97 -1.12 -29.77 -11.95
N THR A 98 -1.65 -28.73 -12.58
CA THR A 98 -1.39 -28.33 -13.98
C THR A 98 -0.33 -27.25 -14.04
#